data_AF-A0A2G8HX91-F1
#
_entry.id   AF-A0A2G8HX91-F1
#
_cell.length_a   1.000
_cell.length_b   1.000
_cell.length_c   1.000
_cell.angle_alpha   90.00
_cell.angle_beta   90.00
_cell.angle_gamma   90.00
#
_symmetry.space_group_name_H-M   'P 1'
#
loop_
_entity.id
_entity.type
_entity.pdbx_description
1 polymer ?
#
loop_
_entity_poly.entity_id
_entity_poly.type
_entity_poly.pdbx_seq_one_letter_code
_entity_poly.pdbx_strand_id
1 'polypeptide(L)'
;MNNLTQRKSPSMNSLIEMATHGHYPIIENSWITTHKDQAKKLTEAEKKKAQKILKRVSEHRSLERQKTVIFSMNDNERNLFISAFLTLVEGRILDENPTLH
;
A
#
# COMPACT_ATOMS: atom_id res chain seq x y z
N MET A 1 -6.58 21.04 -30.01
CA MET A 1 -6.82 19.68 -29.47
C MET A 1 -5.78 19.39 -28.40
N ASN A 2 -6.01 19.80 -27.16
CA ASN A 2 -5.09 19.49 -26.06
C ASN A 2 -5.93 19.01 -24.88
N ASN A 3 -6.39 17.77 -24.97
CA ASN A 3 -6.85 17.03 -23.80
C ASN A 3 -5.61 16.75 -22.95
N LEU A 4 -5.22 17.73 -22.13
CA LEU A 4 -4.46 17.49 -20.91
C LEU A 4 -5.36 16.60 -20.06
N THR A 5 -5.24 15.29 -20.27
CA THR A 5 -5.74 14.27 -19.37
C THR A 5 -5.31 14.74 -18.00
N GLN A 6 -6.27 15.21 -17.20
CA GLN A 6 -6.05 15.42 -15.78
C GLN A 6 -5.56 14.06 -15.29
N ARG A 7 -4.23 13.90 -15.16
CA ARG A 7 -3.60 12.75 -14.57
C ARG A 7 -4.15 12.76 -13.16
N LYS A 8 -5.28 12.07 -12.96
CA LYS A 8 -5.86 11.84 -11.66
C LYS A 8 -4.73 11.23 -10.87
N SER A 9 -4.15 12.05 -9.99
CA SER A 9 -3.24 11.64 -8.94
C SER A 9 -3.70 10.27 -8.43
N PRO A 10 -2.86 9.22 -8.47
CA PRO A 10 -3.28 7.90 -8.07
C PRO A 10 -3.70 7.95 -6.61
N SER A 11 -5.01 7.94 -6.39
CA SER A 11 -5.60 7.78 -5.07
C SER A 11 -5.17 6.43 -4.51
N MET A 12 -5.19 6.26 -3.19
CA MET A 12 -4.88 4.95 -2.56
C MET A 12 -5.64 3.79 -3.21
N ASN A 13 -6.88 4.01 -3.65
CA ASN A 13 -7.65 3.02 -4.41
C ASN A 13 -7.01 2.62 -5.73
N SER A 14 -6.44 3.56 -6.50
CA SER A 14 -5.71 3.22 -7.73
C SER A 14 -4.42 2.46 -7.44
N LEU A 15 -3.77 2.70 -6.29
CA LEU A 15 -2.61 1.91 -5.86
C LEU A 15 -3.01 0.49 -5.50
N ILE A 16 -4.13 0.33 -4.79
CA ILE A 16 -4.70 -0.97 -4.45
C ILE A 16 -5.08 -1.71 -5.74
N GLU A 17 -5.75 -1.05 -6.69
CA GLU A 17 -6.13 -1.62 -7.98
C GLU A 17 -4.91 -2.01 -8.83
N MET A 18 -3.85 -1.21 -8.86
CA MET A 18 -2.60 -1.65 -9.50
C MET A 18 -1.99 -2.86 -8.79
N ALA A 19 -2.05 -2.88 -7.46
CA ALA A 19 -1.53 -3.96 -6.64
C ALA A 19 -2.33 -5.26 -6.75
N THR A 20 -3.65 -5.21 -6.99
CA THR A 20 -4.44 -6.42 -7.29
C THR A 20 -4.01 -7.07 -8.61
N HIS A 21 -3.51 -6.28 -9.56
CA HIS A 21 -2.90 -6.75 -10.79
C HIS A 21 -1.39 -7.08 -10.66
N GLY A 22 -0.83 -7.05 -9.44
CA GLY A 22 0.58 -7.37 -9.17
C GLY A 22 1.57 -6.22 -9.41
N HIS A 23 1.09 -4.99 -9.62
CA HIS A 23 1.93 -3.82 -9.82
C HIS A 23 2.00 -2.95 -8.55
N TYR A 24 3.19 -2.85 -7.93
CA TYR A 24 3.41 -2.17 -6.65
C TYR A 24 4.28 -0.91 -6.81
N PRO A 25 3.77 0.19 -7.41
CA PRO A 25 4.62 1.32 -7.77
C PRO A 25 5.18 2.08 -6.57
N ILE A 26 4.60 1.93 -5.37
CA ILE A 26 5.00 2.60 -4.12
C ILE A 26 5.89 1.73 -3.22
N ILE A 27 6.07 0.45 -3.54
CA ILE A 27 6.81 -0.51 -2.73
C ILE A 27 8.03 -0.97 -3.53
N GLU A 28 9.22 -0.82 -2.98
CA GLU A 28 10.45 -1.36 -3.59
C GLU A 28 10.54 -2.87 -3.40
N ASN A 29 11.06 -3.58 -4.41
CA ASN A 29 11.27 -5.05 -4.34
C ASN A 29 12.17 -5.48 -3.19
N SER A 30 13.15 -4.64 -2.83
CA SER A 30 14.03 -4.87 -1.67
C SER A 30 13.22 -4.95 -0.38
N TRP A 31 12.20 -4.09 -0.20
CA TRP A 31 11.36 -4.08 0.99
C TRP A 31 10.41 -5.28 1.06
N ILE A 32 9.91 -5.75 -0.09
CA ILE A 32 9.08 -6.96 -0.15
C ILE A 32 9.90 -8.17 0.29
N THR A 33 11.17 -8.23 -0.09
CA THR A 33 12.08 -9.32 0.28
C THR A 33 12.38 -9.30 1.78
N THR A 34 12.69 -8.12 2.35
CA THR A 34 12.90 -7.94 3.79
C THR A 34 11.62 -8.23 4.60
N HIS A 35 10.45 -7.83 4.11
CA HIS A 35 9.18 -8.10 4.76
C HIS A 35 8.87 -9.59 4.85
N LYS A 36 9.14 -10.37 3.78
CA LYS A 36 8.96 -11.82 3.77
C LYS A 36 9.81 -12.52 4.84
N ASP A 37 11.03 -12.05 5.06
CA ASP A 37 11.92 -12.57 6.10
C ASP A 37 11.41 -12.25 7.52
N GLN A 38 10.75 -11.10 7.68
CA GLN A 38 10.25 -10.59 8.96
C GLN A 38 8.75 -10.81 9.18
N ALA A 39 8.11 -11.71 8.44
CA ALA A 39 6.66 -11.94 8.45
C ALA A 39 6.16 -12.51 9.79
N LYS A 40 6.10 -11.66 10.82
CA LYS A 40 5.45 -11.93 12.11
C LYS A 40 3.99 -11.49 12.05
N LYS A 41 3.11 -12.24 12.70
CA LYS A 41 1.71 -11.85 12.88
C LYS A 41 1.67 -10.50 13.62
N LEU A 42 1.15 -9.48 12.94
CA LEU A 42 0.91 -8.15 13.50
C LEU A 42 0.05 -8.23 14.77
N THR A 43 0.54 -7.64 15.86
CA THR A 43 -0.28 -7.42 17.06
C THR A 43 -1.37 -6.36 16.82
N GLU A 44 -2.42 -6.32 17.65
CA GLU A 44 -3.48 -5.30 17.49
C GLU A 44 -2.96 -3.85 17.58
N ALA A 45 -1.95 -3.61 18.42
CA ALA A 45 -1.31 -2.30 18.52
C ALA A 45 -0.59 -1.92 17.21
N GLU A 46 0.08 -2.88 16.60
CA GLU A 46 0.76 -2.71 15.31
C GLU A 46 -0.21 -2.52 14.16
N LYS A 47 -1.35 -3.23 14.15
CA LYS A 47 -2.42 -2.99 13.17
C LYS A 47 -2.96 -1.56 13.25
N LYS A 48 -3.19 -1.04 14.47
CA LYS A 48 -3.61 0.36 14.65
C LYS A 48 -2.56 1.35 14.15
N LYS A 49 -1.27 1.08 14.38
CA LYS A 49 -0.17 1.89 13.83
C LYS A 49 -0.15 1.84 12.30
N ALA A 50 -0.24 0.64 11.74
CA ALA A 50 -0.26 0.42 10.30
C ALA A 50 -1.41 1.19 9.64
N GLN A 51 -2.62 1.15 10.21
CA GLN A 51 -3.76 1.94 9.71
C GLN A 51 -3.51 3.45 9.74
N LYS A 52 -2.88 3.98 10.81
CA LYS A 52 -2.50 5.40 10.87
C LYS A 52 -1.49 5.77 9.79
N ILE A 53 -0.50 4.90 9.57
CA ILE A 53 0.52 5.08 8.52
C ILE A 53 -0.15 5.07 7.15
N LEU A 54 -1.04 4.11 6.90
CA LEU A 54 -1.77 3.98 5.64
C LEU A 54 -2.63 5.21 5.35
N LYS A 55 -3.31 5.73 6.39
CA LYS A 55 -4.05 7.00 6.31
C LYS A 55 -3.11 8.15 5.94
N ARG A 56 -1.99 8.31 6.64
CA ARG A 56 -1.00 9.36 6.38
C ARG A 56 -0.46 9.32 4.94
N VAL A 57 -0.16 8.12 4.43
CA VAL A 57 0.27 7.95 3.03
C VAL A 57 -0.88 8.32 2.07
N SER A 58 -2.11 7.88 2.36
CA SER A 58 -3.28 8.15 1.52
C SER A 58 -3.70 9.62 1.44
N GLU A 59 -3.31 10.45 2.41
CA GLU A 59 -3.57 11.90 2.40
C GLU A 59 -2.79 12.61 1.28
N HIS A 60 -1.69 12.02 0.82
CA HIS A 60 -0.90 12.55 -0.27
C HIS A 60 -1.45 12.08 -1.62
N ARG A 61 -1.78 13.02 -2.51
CA ARG A 61 -2.28 12.74 -3.86
C ARG A 61 -1.19 12.31 -4.84
N SER A 62 0.05 12.72 -4.63
CA SER A 62 1.15 12.41 -5.54
C SER A 62 1.86 11.13 -5.14
N LEU A 63 2.05 10.22 -6.10
CA LEU A 63 2.83 8.98 -5.92
C LEU A 63 4.23 9.28 -5.35
N GLU A 64 4.88 10.33 -5.85
CA GLU A 64 6.19 10.77 -5.36
C GLU A 64 6.14 11.17 -3.88
N ARG A 65 5.11 11.90 -3.45
CA ARG A 65 4.96 12.27 -2.04
C ARG A 65 4.65 11.06 -1.16
N GLN A 66 3.81 10.14 -1.63
CA GLN A 66 3.54 8.87 -0.95
C GLN A 66 4.83 8.08 -0.75
N LYS A 67 5.64 7.95 -1.80
CA LYS A 67 6.99 7.36 -1.74
C LYS A 67 7.84 8.09 -0.71
N THR A 68 8.03 9.41 -0.82
CA THR A 68 8.85 10.18 0.13
C THR A 68 8.45 9.92 1.57
N VAL A 69 7.16 9.84 1.87
CA VAL A 69 6.66 9.53 3.21
C VAL A 69 7.07 8.12 3.64
N ILE A 70 6.90 7.10 2.81
CA ILE A 70 7.33 5.72 3.11
C ILE A 70 8.86 5.63 3.25
N PHE A 71 9.62 6.31 2.39
CA PHE A 71 11.08 6.39 2.46
C PHE A 71 11.56 7.10 3.74
N SER A 72 10.80 8.06 4.25
CA SER A 72 11.12 8.76 5.51
C SER A 72 10.85 7.92 6.77
N MET A 73 10.13 6.80 6.64
CA MET A 73 9.80 5.91 7.75
C MET A 73 10.96 4.96 8.07
N ASN A 74 11.02 4.48 9.31
CA ASN A 74 11.94 3.39 9.69
C ASN A 74 11.45 2.04 9.15
N ASP A 75 12.33 1.03 9.18
CA ASP A 75 12.04 -0.29 8.61
C ASP A 75 10.83 -0.98 9.27
N ASN A 76 10.65 -0.78 10.58
CA ASN A 76 9.47 -1.28 11.29
C ASN A 76 8.17 -0.66 10.76
N GLU A 77 8.11 0.67 10.65
CA GLU A 77 6.95 1.37 10.10
C GLU A 77 6.68 1.01 8.64
N ARG A 78 7.73 0.84 7.83
CA ARG A 78 7.59 0.35 6.44
C ARG A 78 7.00 -1.06 6.40
N ASN A 79 7.48 -1.98 7.25
CA ASN A 79 6.92 -3.32 7.36
C ASN A 79 5.45 -3.32 7.79
N LEU A 80 5.09 -2.46 8.73
CA LEU A 80 3.70 -2.27 9.15
C LEU A 80 2.84 -1.78 7.97
N PHE A 81 3.34 -0.80 7.22
CA PHE A 81 2.67 -0.28 6.02
C PHE A 81 2.46 -1.37 4.97
N ILE A 82 3.52 -2.10 4.61
CA ILE A 82 3.47 -3.18 3.60
C ILE A 82 2.46 -4.23 4.02
N SER A 83 2.50 -4.68 5.26
CA SER A 83 1.56 -5.68 5.79
C SER A 83 0.11 -5.21 5.67
N ALA A 84 -0.20 -4.00 6.13
CA ALA A 84 -1.56 -3.49 6.06
C ALA A 84 -2.00 -3.19 4.63
N PHE A 85 -1.10 -2.73 3.76
CA PHE A 85 -1.37 -2.51 2.35
C PHE A 85 -1.70 -3.83 1.64
N LEU A 86 -0.91 -4.88 1.89
CA LEU A 86 -1.17 -6.22 1.36
C LEU A 86 -2.51 -6.76 1.87
N THR A 87 -2.84 -6.62 3.16
CA THR A 87 -4.15 -7.03 3.68
C THR A 87 -5.32 -6.31 2.99
N LEU A 88 -5.17 -5.02 2.63
CA LEU A 88 -6.19 -4.30 1.87
C LEU A 88 -6.31 -4.81 0.43
N VAL A 89 -5.18 -5.12 -0.20
CA VAL A 89 -5.13 -5.70 -1.56
C VAL A 89 -5.76 -7.09 -1.56
N GLU A 90 -5.41 -7.95 -0.61
CA GLU A 90 -6.03 -9.27 -0.40
C GLU A 90 -7.53 -9.17 -0.18
N GLY A 91 -7.95 -8.25 0.70
CA GLY A 91 -9.38 -7.98 0.95
C GLY A 91 -10.10 -7.55 -0.32
N ARG A 92 -9.46 -6.74 -1.18
CA ARG A 92 -10.03 -6.32 -2.46
C ARG A 92 -10.10 -7.46 -3.48
N ILE A 93 -9.09 -8.31 -3.55
CA ILE A 93 -9.08 -9.49 -4.43
C ILE A 93 -10.19 -10.48 -4.04
N LEU A 94 -10.39 -10.68 -2.73
CA LEU A 94 -11.46 -11.51 -2.18
C LEU A 94 -12.85 -10.90 -2.46
N ASP A 95 -12.99 -9.58 -2.32
CA ASP A 95 -14.22 -8.84 -2.64
C ASP A 95 -14.56 -8.90 -4.14
N GLU A 96 -13.56 -8.88 -5.02
CA GLU A 96 -13.75 -9.04 -6.48
C GLU A 96 -14.06 -10.48 -6.90
N ASN A 97 -13.77 -11.50 -6.08
CA ASN A 97 -14.11 -12.90 -6.33
C ASN A 97 -14.90 -13.52 -5.16
N PRO A 98 -16.19 -13.16 -5.00
CA PRO A 98 -17.05 -13.72 -3.95
C PRO A 98 -17.38 -15.22 -4.14
N THR A 99 -16.85 -15.87 -5.17
CA THR A 99 -17.12 -17.28 -5.51
C THR A 99 -16.10 -18.29 -4.97
N LEU A 100 -15.03 -17.85 -4.30
CA LEU A 100 -14.22 -18.76 -3.47
C LEU A 100 -14.86 -18.89 -2.08
N HIS A 101 -15.93 -19.68 -2.02
CA HIS A 101 -16.52 -20.18 -0.77
C HIS A 101 -15.90 -21.52 -0.37
#